data_AF-A0A432H787-F1
#
_entry.id   AF-A0A432H787-F1
#
_cell.length_a   1.000
_cell.length_b   1.000
_cell.length_c   1.000
_cell.angle_alpha   90.00
_cell.angle_beta   90.00
_cell.angle_gamma   90.00
#
_symmetry.space_group_name_H-M   'P 1'
#
loop_
_entity.id
_entity.type
_entity.pdbx_description
1 polymer ?
#
loop_
_entity_poly.entity_id
_entity_poly.type
_entity_poly.pdbx_seq_one_letter_code
_entity_poly.pdbx_strand_id
1 'polypeptide(L)'
;MAMTAKKSKNRTEQDEVEPVSGEAIKAKRQAMGISLDEIKERTKIGKFTLKLIEDDMYSSLPATVYLKSFIKQIAIIIGMDPTKTAEGYLKKMRESKKGK
;
A
#
# COMPACT_ATOMS: atom_id res chain seq x y z
N MET A 1 -43.78 20.57 -9.18
CA MET A 1 -43.20 19.39 -8.49
C MET A 1 -42.59 18.48 -9.54
N ALA A 2 -41.27 18.39 -9.60
CA ALA A 2 -40.56 17.39 -10.38
C ALA A 2 -39.39 16.91 -9.51
N MET A 3 -39.57 15.77 -8.86
CA MET A 3 -38.47 14.96 -8.37
C MET A 3 -37.97 14.12 -9.55
N THR A 4 -36.68 14.15 -9.86
CA THR A 4 -35.83 12.94 -9.96
C THR A 4 -34.42 13.23 -10.51
N ALA A 5 -33.47 12.55 -9.86
CA ALA A 5 -32.24 11.97 -10.40
C ALA A 5 -31.10 12.89 -10.89
N LYS A 6 -30.17 13.19 -9.97
CA LYS A 6 -28.74 13.21 -10.30
C LYS A 6 -27.90 12.68 -9.13
N LYS A 7 -27.75 11.36 -9.06
CA LYS A 7 -26.62 10.71 -8.38
C LYS A 7 -26.30 9.41 -9.13
N SER A 8 -25.71 9.57 -10.30
CA SER A 8 -25.23 8.48 -11.13
C SER A 8 -23.71 8.53 -11.20
N LYS A 9 -23.10 7.35 -11.09
CA LYS A 9 -21.66 7.00 -11.07
C LYS A 9 -20.89 7.38 -9.80
N ASN A 10 -20.67 6.40 -8.90
CA ASN A 10 -19.31 6.08 -8.43
C ASN A 10 -19.18 4.78 -7.60
N ARG A 11 -20.01 3.76 -7.82
CA ARG A 11 -19.99 2.53 -6.98
C ARG A 11 -19.41 1.29 -7.67
N THR A 12 -18.88 1.41 -8.89
CA THR A 12 -18.48 0.26 -9.73
C THR A 12 -17.12 0.39 -10.43
N GLU A 13 -16.26 1.35 -10.04
CA GLU A 13 -14.86 1.41 -10.51
C GLU A 13 -13.85 1.22 -9.36
N GLN A 14 -14.32 0.87 -8.16
CA GLN A 14 -13.49 0.69 -6.96
C GLN A 14 -13.07 -0.76 -6.70
N ASP A 15 -13.55 -1.73 -7.49
CA ASP A 15 -13.35 -3.17 -7.21
C ASP A 15 -12.12 -3.79 -7.89
N GLU A 16 -11.42 -3.07 -8.78
CA GLU A 16 -10.18 -3.56 -9.41
C GLU A 16 -8.94 -2.89 -8.79
N VAL A 17 -8.78 -2.97 -7.47
CA VAL A 17 -7.47 -2.69 -6.87
C VAL A 17 -6.61 -3.93 -7.04
N GLU A 18 -5.64 -3.83 -7.95
CA GLU A 18 -4.64 -4.87 -8.19
C GLU A 18 -3.83 -5.17 -6.91
N PRO A 19 -3.59 -6.45 -6.59
CA PRO A 19 -2.71 -6.81 -5.47
C PRO A 19 -1.29 -6.26 -5.67
N VAL A 20 -0.73 -5.69 -4.60
CA VAL A 20 0.65 -5.16 -4.61
C VAL A 20 1.50 -5.98 -3.64
N SER A 21 2.64 -6.50 -4.08
CA SER A 21 3.60 -7.19 -3.22
C SER A 21 4.63 -6.25 -2.60
N GLY A 22 5.25 -6.70 -1.51
CA GLY A 22 6.45 -6.07 -0.97
C GLY A 22 7.57 -5.98 -2.01
N GLU A 23 7.75 -7.04 -2.81
CA GLU A 23 8.77 -7.04 -3.88
C GLU A 23 8.49 -5.99 -4.97
N ALA A 24 7.21 -5.70 -5.29
CA ALA A 24 6.87 -4.64 -6.23
C ALA A 24 7.22 -3.24 -5.68
N ILE A 25 6.98 -3.01 -4.39
CA ILE A 25 7.37 -1.78 -3.68
C ILE A 25 8.90 -1.63 -3.70
N LYS A 26 9.62 -2.72 -3.38
CA LYS A 26 11.08 -2.76 -3.39
C LYS A 26 11.68 -2.50 -4.76
N ALA A 27 11.17 -3.16 -5.79
CA ALA A 27 11.62 -2.98 -7.17
C ALA A 27 11.43 -1.53 -7.62
N LYS A 28 10.26 -0.93 -7.33
CA LYS A 28 10.00 0.47 -7.66
C LYS A 28 10.93 1.42 -6.90
N ARG A 29 11.15 1.19 -5.60
CA ARG A 29 12.11 1.97 -4.79
C ARG A 29 13.52 1.91 -5.38
N GLN A 30 14.00 0.71 -5.70
CA GLN A 30 15.33 0.49 -6.27
C GLN A 30 15.48 1.14 -7.65
N ALA A 31 14.45 1.06 -8.50
CA ALA A 31 14.44 1.73 -9.81
C ALA A 31 14.52 3.27 -9.69
N MET A 32 14.08 3.84 -8.56
CA MET A 32 14.23 5.27 -8.26
C MET A 32 15.56 5.63 -7.58
N GLY A 33 16.42 4.65 -7.29
CA GLY A 33 17.69 4.88 -6.58
C GLY A 33 17.52 5.27 -5.11
N ILE A 34 16.33 5.07 -4.53
CA ILE A 34 16.02 5.49 -3.16
C ILE A 34 16.45 4.43 -2.16
N SER A 35 17.21 4.82 -1.13
CA SER A 35 17.64 3.90 -0.07
C SER A 35 16.59 3.71 1.03
N LEU A 36 16.69 2.64 1.81
CA LEU A 36 15.86 2.49 3.02
C LEU A 36 16.19 3.53 4.11
N ASP A 37 17.43 4.03 4.14
CA ASP A 37 17.83 5.17 4.98
C ASP A 37 17.01 6.41 4.66
N GLU A 38 16.94 6.74 3.38
CA GLU A 38 16.25 7.92 2.91
C GLU A 38 14.75 7.86 3.19
N ILE A 39 14.10 6.71 3.00
CA ILE A 39 12.69 6.54 3.39
C ILE A 39 12.53 6.69 4.91
N LYS A 40 13.42 6.11 5.71
CA LYS A 40 13.39 6.26 7.18
C LYS A 40 13.52 7.73 7.57
N GLU A 41 14.42 8.49 6.95
CA GLU A 41 14.62 9.90 7.27
C GLU A 41 13.39 10.75 6.98
N ARG A 42 12.72 10.48 5.85
CA ARG A 42 11.53 11.20 5.39
C ARG A 42 10.26 10.83 6.15
N THR A 43 10.10 9.56 6.55
CA THR A 43 8.84 9.04 7.13
C THR A 43 8.92 8.72 8.61
N LYS A 44 10.13 8.63 9.17
CA LYS A 44 10.43 8.10 10.52
C LYS A 44 10.04 6.63 10.73
N ILE A 45 9.68 5.90 9.68
CA ILE A 45 9.46 4.46 9.73
C ILE A 45 10.83 3.77 9.85
N GLY A 46 10.99 2.89 10.85
CA GLY A 46 12.24 2.17 11.06
C GLY A 46 12.61 1.28 9.88
N LYS A 47 13.90 1.23 9.51
CA LYS A 47 14.40 0.37 8.41
C LYS A 47 13.97 -1.08 8.53
N PHE A 48 13.93 -1.60 9.76
CA PHE A 48 13.50 -2.97 10.02
C PHE A 48 12.05 -3.18 9.54
N THR A 49 11.13 -2.28 9.89
CA THR A 49 9.74 -2.31 9.42
C THR A 49 9.64 -2.15 7.90
N LEU A 50 10.41 -1.25 7.29
CA LEU A 50 10.44 -1.10 5.83
C LEU A 50 10.86 -2.40 5.14
N LYS A 51 11.89 -3.08 5.67
CA LYS A 51 12.34 -4.38 5.17
C LYS A 51 11.27 -5.46 5.34
N LEU A 52 10.60 -5.54 6.50
CA LEU A 52 9.49 -6.49 6.69
C LEU A 52 8.35 -6.27 5.70
N ILE A 53 8.08 -5.01 5.33
CA ILE A 53 7.09 -4.66 4.30
C ILE A 53 7.55 -5.18 2.92
N GLU A 54 8.78 -4.88 2.53
CA GLU A 54 9.36 -5.31 1.24
C GLU A 54 9.47 -6.84 1.12
N ASP A 55 9.72 -7.53 2.23
CA ASP A 55 9.87 -8.98 2.29
C ASP A 55 8.53 -9.71 2.56
N ASP A 56 7.40 -8.99 2.59
CA ASP A 56 6.05 -9.56 2.83
C ASP A 56 5.97 -10.40 4.13
N MET A 57 6.71 -10.00 5.17
CA MET A 57 6.76 -10.68 6.48
C MET A 57 5.51 -10.37 7.33
N TYR A 58 4.33 -10.74 6.83
CA TYR A 58 3.03 -10.32 7.35
C TYR A 58 2.79 -10.62 8.83
N SER A 59 3.40 -11.68 9.38
CA SER A 59 3.28 -12.04 10.80
C SER A 59 4.06 -11.09 11.74
N SER A 60 5.03 -10.35 11.20
CA SER A 60 5.90 -9.44 11.96
C SER A 60 5.55 -7.96 11.71
N LEU A 61 4.56 -7.69 10.86
CA LEU A 61 4.11 -6.34 10.56
C LEU A 61 3.27 -5.74 11.70
N PRO A 62 3.28 -4.40 11.84
CA PRO A 62 2.43 -3.71 12.81
C PRO A 62 0.94 -3.88 12.49
N ALA A 63 0.08 -3.45 13.41
CA ALA A 63 -1.37 -3.47 13.21
C ALA A 63 -1.77 -2.76 11.91
N THR A 64 -2.80 -3.30 11.24
CA THR A 64 -3.24 -2.91 9.89
C THR A 64 -3.47 -1.41 9.72
N VAL A 65 -3.92 -0.71 10.78
CA VAL A 65 -4.16 0.74 10.79
C VAL A 65 -2.87 1.52 10.51
N TYR A 66 -1.77 1.13 11.17
CA TYR A 66 -0.46 1.74 10.99
C TYR A 66 0.17 1.32 9.66
N LEU A 67 0.07 0.04 9.34
CA LEU A 67 0.56 -0.51 8.08
C LEU A 67 -0.02 0.24 6.88
N LYS A 68 -1.34 0.52 6.86
CA LYS A 68 -1.98 1.29 5.79
C LYS A 68 -1.33 2.67 5.62
N SER A 69 -1.07 3.37 6.72
CA SER A 69 -0.40 4.69 6.69
C SER A 69 1.05 4.58 6.20
N PHE A 70 1.78 3.55 6.62
CA PHE A 70 3.16 3.32 6.20
C PHE A 70 3.28 3.07 4.70
N ILE A 71 2.43 2.20 4.14
CA ILE A 71 2.42 1.95 2.69
C ILE A 71 2.09 3.22 1.91
N LYS A 72 1.14 4.04 2.38
CA LYS A 72 0.85 5.34 1.76
C LYS A 72 2.06 6.25 1.72
N GLN A 73 2.79 6.38 2.83
CA GLN A 73 3.99 7.23 2.90
C GLN A 73 5.10 6.74 1.97
N ILE A 74 5.33 5.42 1.92
CA ILE A 74 6.31 4.81 1.01
C ILE A 74 5.91 5.09 -0.44
N ALA A 75 4.64 4.84 -0.80
CA ALA A 75 4.10 5.04 -2.15
C ALA A 75 4.30 6.47 -2.66
N ILE A 76 4.05 7.48 -1.80
CA ILE A 76 4.30 8.90 -2.14
C ILE A 76 5.77 9.10 -2.54
N ILE A 77 6.72 8.56 -1.76
CA ILE A 77 8.16 8.74 -2.00
C ILE A 77 8.60 8.05 -3.30
N ILE A 78 8.05 6.86 -3.59
CA ILE A 78 8.42 6.06 -4.76
C ILE A 78 7.50 6.30 -5.98
N GLY A 79 6.72 7.38 -5.98
CA GLY A 79 5.89 7.79 -7.11
C GLY A 79 4.81 6.76 -7.51
N MET A 80 4.26 6.04 -6.54
CA MET A 80 3.10 5.16 -6.73
C MET A 80 1.84 5.82 -6.16
N ASP A 81 0.66 5.43 -6.65
CA ASP A 81 -0.61 5.93 -6.09
C ASP A 81 -0.75 5.44 -4.63
N PRO A 82 -0.87 6.34 -3.64
CA PRO A 82 -0.84 5.94 -2.23
C PRO A 82 -2.04 5.08 -1.82
N THR A 83 -3.22 5.38 -2.36
CA THR A 83 -4.46 4.70 -1.99
C THR A 83 -4.49 3.31 -2.60
N LYS A 84 -4.25 3.20 -3.92
CA LYS A 84 -4.19 1.92 -4.63
C LYS A 84 -3.09 1.02 -4.09
N THR A 85 -1.91 1.55 -3.81
CA THR A 85 -0.79 0.76 -3.28
C THR A 85 -1.11 0.19 -1.90
N ALA A 86 -1.65 1.01 -1.00
CA ALA A 86 -2.01 0.55 0.35
C ALA A 86 -3.15 -0.46 0.31
N GLU A 87 -4.16 -0.24 -0.52
CA GLU A 87 -5.31 -1.16 -0.64
C GLU A 87 -4.91 -2.49 -1.30
N GLY A 88 -4.09 -2.43 -2.35
CA GLY A 88 -3.53 -3.59 -3.04
C GLY A 88 -2.62 -4.42 -2.14
N TYR A 89 -1.76 -3.79 -1.34
CA TYR A 89 -0.90 -4.47 -0.38
C TYR A 89 -1.72 -5.19 0.70
N LEU A 90 -2.72 -4.51 1.26
CA LEU A 90 -3.60 -5.10 2.27
C LEU A 90 -4.48 -6.22 1.69
N LYS A 91 -4.89 -6.12 0.42
CA LYS A 91 -5.59 -7.19 -0.29
C LYS A 91 -4.73 -8.44 -0.39
N LYS A 92 -3.50 -8.30 -0.88
CA LYS A 92 -2.52 -9.41 -0.97
C LYS A 92 -2.25 -10.06 0.39
N MET A 93 -2.05 -9.24 1.44
CA MET A 93 -1.86 -9.72 2.81
C MET A 93 -3.05 -10.57 3.30
N ARG A 94 -4.30 -10.16 3.00
CA ARG A 94 -5.50 -10.93 3.38
C ARG A 94 -5.62 -12.23 2.60
N GLU A 95 -5.27 -12.23 1.31
CA GLU A 95 -5.27 -13.44 0.47
C GLU A 95 -4.26 -14.46 0.98
N SER A 96 -3.06 -14.03 1.37
CA SER A 96 -2.02 -14.89 1.97
C SER A 96 -2.46 -15.54 3.29
N LYS A 97 -3.30 -14.86 4.08
CA LYS A 97 -3.86 -15.39 5.33
C LYS A 97 -5.00 -16.39 5.13
N LYS A 98 -5.71 -16.34 3.99
CA LYS A 98 -6.83 -17.24 3.68
C LYS A 98 -6.37 -18.60 3.13
N GLY A 99 -5.16 -18.67 2.57
CA GLY A 99 -4.58 -19.90 2.04
C GLY A 99 -3.76 -20.72 3.04
N LYS A 100 -3.83 -20.38 4.33
CA LYS A 100 -3.17 -21.09 5.43
C LYS A 100 -4.22 -21.72 6.35
#